data_AF-A0AAW7CH15-F1
#
_entry.id   AF-A0AAW7CH15-F1
#
_cell.length_a   1.000
_cell.length_b   1.000
_cell.length_c   1.000
_cell.angle_alpha   90.00
_cell.angle_beta   90.00
_cell.angle_gamma   90.00
#
_symmetry.space_group_name_H-M   'P 1'
#
loop_
_entity.id
_entity.type
_entity.pdbx_description
1 polymer ?
#
loop_
_entity_poly.entity_id
_entity_poly.type
_entity_poly.pdbx_seq_one_letter_code
_entity_poly.pdbx_strand_id
1 'polypeptide(L)'
;MKINRTGAWFLLLFFMLFCSGCGQTQPANSQPAKEKQVQQVSTEKSESKADSKTVNKTDSHHKSTASLPKGKLKVYFFDVGQGDSILIQTPKGENVLIDGGNNDKGDDVVRYLRQLHVSQLDDVIATHPDADHIGGLDTVLENLKVKNVYAPRVVNTTRTYEDFLLAVKNSRLKIKQAKANVDLGLQGASMKFAAPVKDYHEEMNDWSAVAKLSYGEKGTFLFTGDAPFRSEEDMIATHQDLSSQVLKVGHHGSKTATSQAFLDAVKPKYAIISVAKVNSYGLPSDEVINRLKANHIQIFRTDEMKTILAVTDGHSIEFQPVPSLTPNHLSSEAGNATASGKAVPPAKQPSQRTTSNGTLQAKVDDQTPEQYGKINLMVTGLTGAAYQATFHYKSKDTVYQGTAGTPLPVRISRAAPGYEVRIDIKAVVKGKTYTTHTSFTPQ
;
A
#
# COMPACT_ATOMS: atom_id res chain seq x y z
N MET A 1 -42.04 -21.58 24.50
CA MET A 1 -43.09 -20.65 24.00
C MET A 1 -42.49 -19.78 22.91
N LYS A 2 -43.20 -19.60 21.78
CA LYS A 2 -42.90 -18.56 20.77
C LYS A 2 -43.48 -17.22 21.23
N ILE A 3 -42.92 -16.09 20.78
CA ILE A 3 -43.66 -14.89 20.34
C ILE A 3 -42.74 -14.00 19.47
N ASN A 4 -43.38 -13.24 18.59
CA ASN A 4 -42.95 -12.76 17.27
C ASN A 4 -41.89 -11.64 17.18
N ARG A 5 -41.39 -11.50 15.95
CA ARG A 5 -40.70 -10.31 15.41
C ARG A 5 -41.74 -9.27 14.91
N THR A 6 -41.49 -8.00 15.19
CA THR A 6 -41.84 -6.83 14.35
C THR A 6 -40.70 -5.81 14.55
N GLY A 7 -40.28 -4.97 13.61
CA GLY A 7 -40.87 -4.67 12.30
C GLY A 7 -40.92 -3.15 12.08
N ALA A 8 -39.79 -2.44 12.28
CA ALA A 8 -39.75 -0.98 12.24
C ALA A 8 -39.43 -0.47 10.82
N TRP A 9 -40.39 0.23 10.22
CA TRP A 9 -40.22 1.00 9.00
C TRP A 9 -39.73 2.42 9.35
N PHE A 10 -38.77 2.94 8.59
CA PHE A 10 -38.43 4.37 8.61
C PHE A 10 -39.00 5.05 7.36
N LEU A 11 -39.92 6.00 7.55
CA LEU A 11 -40.31 6.94 6.49
C LEU A 11 -39.22 8.01 6.34
N LEU A 12 -38.76 8.24 5.11
CA LEU A 12 -38.08 9.47 4.72
C LEU A 12 -39.12 10.49 4.23
N LEU A 13 -39.21 11.63 4.90
CA LEU A 13 -40.06 12.75 4.49
C LEU A 13 -39.20 13.77 3.73
N PHE A 14 -39.42 13.83 2.41
CA PHE A 14 -38.83 14.83 1.53
C PHE A 14 -39.61 16.15 1.66
N PHE A 15 -38.92 17.26 1.90
CA PHE A 15 -39.54 18.60 1.87
C PHE A 15 -38.89 19.43 0.76
N MET A 16 -39.54 19.45 -0.41
CA MET A 16 -39.26 20.45 -1.45
C MET A 16 -40.12 21.68 -1.17
N LEU A 17 -39.50 22.86 -1.10
CA LEU A 17 -40.19 24.12 -1.37
C LEU A 17 -39.38 24.96 -2.37
N PHE A 18 -39.99 25.24 -3.52
CA PHE A 18 -39.51 26.22 -4.48
C PHE A 18 -39.87 27.63 -3.99
N CYS A 19 -38.99 28.61 -4.24
CA CYS A 19 -39.42 29.98 -4.53
C CYS A 19 -38.48 30.60 -5.58
N SER A 20 -39.07 31.10 -6.66
CA SER A 20 -38.38 31.68 -7.82
C SER A 20 -37.94 33.13 -7.56
N GLY A 21 -36.87 33.59 -8.23
CA GLY A 21 -36.46 35.00 -8.24
C GLY A 21 -35.56 35.31 -9.44
N CYS A 22 -36.05 36.17 -10.34
CA CYS A 22 -35.45 36.44 -11.66
C CYS A 22 -34.12 37.21 -11.65
N GLY A 23 -33.31 37.03 -12.71
CA GLY A 23 -32.17 37.89 -13.02
C GLY A 23 -31.37 37.48 -14.28
N GLN A 24 -31.83 37.88 -15.47
CA GLN A 24 -30.96 38.02 -16.66
C GLN A 24 -30.19 39.36 -16.52
N THR A 25 -28.98 39.59 -17.03
CA THR A 25 -28.58 39.53 -18.46
C THR A 25 -27.07 39.26 -18.68
N GLN A 26 -26.63 39.30 -19.94
CA GLN A 26 -25.40 38.71 -20.51
C GLN A 26 -24.16 39.66 -20.57
N PRO A 27 -22.97 39.18 -21.02
CA PRO A 27 -21.67 39.72 -20.58
C PRO A 27 -21.04 40.78 -21.48
N ALA A 28 -19.95 41.40 -20.98
CA ALA A 28 -19.02 42.21 -21.78
C ALA A 28 -17.60 41.63 -21.71
N ASN A 29 -16.94 41.61 -22.86
CA ASN A 29 -15.62 41.02 -23.12
C ASN A 29 -14.56 42.14 -23.24
N SER A 30 -13.37 42.00 -22.62
CA SER A 30 -12.09 42.52 -23.16
C SER A 30 -10.87 42.31 -22.24
N GLN A 31 -9.82 41.76 -22.84
CA GLN A 31 -8.41 42.00 -22.55
C GLN A 31 -7.78 42.68 -23.79
N PRO A 32 -6.50 43.09 -23.80
CA PRO A 32 -5.78 43.89 -22.79
C PRO A 32 -5.06 45.10 -23.46
N ALA A 33 -4.38 45.95 -22.69
CA ALA A 33 -3.44 46.96 -23.23
C ALA A 33 -2.10 46.96 -22.46
N LYS A 34 -1.01 47.17 -23.19
CA LYS A 34 0.39 47.11 -22.72
C LYS A 34 0.96 48.49 -22.37
N GLU A 35 2.15 48.46 -21.74
CA GLU A 35 3.26 49.44 -21.89
C GLU A 35 3.06 50.83 -21.23
N LYS A 36 4.02 51.37 -20.45
CA LYS A 36 5.46 51.49 -20.73
C LYS A 36 6.31 51.71 -19.47
N GLN A 37 7.62 51.45 -19.58
CA GLN A 37 8.64 51.91 -18.64
C GLN A 37 8.92 53.41 -18.78
N VAL A 38 9.32 54.06 -17.69
CA VAL A 38 10.39 55.08 -17.70
C VAL A 38 11.28 54.85 -16.49
N GLN A 39 12.59 54.93 -16.72
CA GLN A 39 13.67 54.78 -15.75
C GLN A 39 14.46 56.09 -15.74
N GLN A 40 14.79 56.65 -14.57
CA GLN A 40 15.90 57.61 -14.49
C GLN A 40 16.62 57.58 -13.15
N VAL A 41 17.91 57.91 -13.22
CA VAL A 41 18.95 57.69 -12.21
C VAL A 41 19.48 59.04 -11.73
N SER A 42 19.88 59.13 -10.47
CA SER A 42 20.95 60.04 -10.05
C SER A 42 21.81 59.43 -8.94
N THR A 43 23.13 59.50 -9.15
CA THR A 43 24.22 59.29 -8.18
C THR A 43 24.51 60.62 -7.46
N GLU A 44 25.26 60.77 -6.36
CA GLU A 44 26.60 60.26 -6.02
C GLU A 44 26.91 60.31 -4.48
N LYS A 45 28.01 59.63 -4.07
CA LYS A 45 29.04 59.95 -3.03
C LYS A 45 28.87 61.25 -2.19
N SER A 46 29.29 61.41 -0.93
CA SER A 46 30.11 60.65 0.06
C SER A 46 29.94 61.32 1.46
N GLU A 47 30.62 61.04 2.59
CA GLU A 47 31.74 60.15 2.98
C GLU A 47 31.60 59.70 4.47
N SER A 48 32.70 59.48 5.22
CA SER A 48 32.74 58.97 6.60
C SER A 48 32.70 60.01 7.73
N LYS A 49 32.14 59.63 8.89
CA LYS A 49 32.82 59.74 10.20
C LYS A 49 32.19 58.82 11.25
N ALA A 50 33.01 58.35 12.19
CA ALA A 50 32.60 57.44 13.26
C ALA A 50 32.02 58.18 14.47
N ASP A 51 31.07 57.56 15.18
CA ASP A 51 31.00 57.66 16.63
C ASP A 51 30.43 56.37 17.24
N SER A 52 30.83 56.08 18.47
CA SER A 52 30.58 54.83 19.20
C SER A 52 29.39 54.99 20.15
N LYS A 53 28.27 54.28 19.90
CA LYS A 53 27.26 54.04 20.95
C LYS A 53 26.76 52.60 21.02
N THR A 54 27.03 52.03 22.18
CA THR A 54 26.54 50.78 22.78
C THR A 54 25.06 50.53 22.50
N VAL A 55 24.73 49.32 22.02
CA VAL A 55 23.37 48.75 22.09
C VAL A 55 23.45 47.33 22.62
N ASN A 56 22.59 47.00 23.58
CA ASN A 56 22.61 45.74 24.31
C ASN A 56 22.34 44.54 23.39
N LYS A 57 23.13 43.48 23.56
CA LYS A 57 22.96 42.19 22.86
C LYS A 57 22.56 41.12 23.87
N THR A 58 21.27 41.04 24.17
CA THR A 58 20.70 39.98 25.03
C THR A 58 20.46 38.71 24.23
N ASP A 59 21.05 37.64 24.75
CA ASP A 59 20.70 36.22 24.61
C ASP A 59 20.67 35.58 23.22
N SER A 60 21.73 34.82 22.99
CA SER A 60 21.92 33.91 21.87
C SER A 60 20.82 32.84 21.77
N HIS A 61 20.30 32.64 20.57
CA HIS A 61 19.66 31.38 20.19
C HIS A 61 20.58 30.21 20.54
N HIS A 62 20.14 29.36 21.49
CA HIS A 62 20.76 28.07 21.72
C HIS A 62 20.45 27.18 20.50
N LYS A 63 21.34 27.24 19.50
CA LYS A 63 21.29 26.36 18.34
C LYS A 63 21.53 24.94 18.86
N SER A 64 20.44 24.19 19.04
CA SER A 64 20.51 22.80 19.46
C SER A 64 21.31 22.03 18.42
N THR A 65 22.51 21.60 18.80
CA THR A 65 23.28 20.62 18.05
C THR A 65 22.61 19.27 18.23
N ALA A 66 21.48 19.08 17.53
CA ALA A 66 20.77 17.81 17.48
C ALA A 66 21.77 16.74 17.05
N SER A 67 22.16 15.87 17.98
CA SER A 67 23.16 14.84 17.72
C SER A 67 22.68 13.98 16.56
N LEU A 68 23.53 13.77 15.56
CA LEU A 68 23.17 13.04 14.35
C LEU A 68 22.48 11.71 14.69
N PRO A 69 21.35 11.38 14.04
CA PRO A 69 20.63 10.16 14.35
C PRO A 69 21.51 8.92 14.19
N LYS A 70 21.60 8.09 15.24
CA LYS A 70 22.42 6.88 15.22
C LYS A 70 21.62 5.71 14.64
N GLY A 71 22.10 5.16 13.54
CA GLY A 71 21.55 3.99 12.86
C GLY A 71 21.12 4.29 11.42
N LYS A 72 20.46 3.33 10.78
CA LYS A 72 19.95 3.48 9.40
C LYS A 72 18.43 3.32 9.40
N LEU A 73 17.74 4.23 8.73
CA LEU A 73 16.35 4.07 8.31
C LEU A 73 16.33 3.22 7.04
N LYS A 74 15.38 2.29 6.95
CA LYS A 74 15.14 1.48 5.75
C LYS A 74 13.71 1.67 5.27
N VAL A 75 13.53 1.81 3.96
CA VAL A 75 12.21 1.86 3.33
C VAL A 75 12.20 0.84 2.18
N TYR A 76 11.35 -0.17 2.30
CA TYR A 76 11.14 -1.22 1.31
C TYR A 76 9.85 -0.93 0.56
N PHE A 77 9.91 -0.79 -0.76
CA PHE A 77 8.78 -0.73 -1.66
C PHE A 77 8.64 -2.12 -2.28
N PHE A 78 7.66 -2.92 -1.83
CA PHE A 78 7.55 -4.32 -2.22
C PHE A 78 7.04 -4.47 -3.66
N ASP A 79 7.56 -5.46 -4.40
CA ASP A 79 6.90 -5.90 -5.65
C ASP A 79 5.63 -6.68 -5.31
N VAL A 80 4.53 -5.95 -5.26
CA VAL A 80 3.15 -6.45 -5.16
C VAL A 80 2.41 -6.37 -6.51
N GLY A 81 3.12 -6.15 -7.61
CA GLY A 81 2.51 -5.90 -8.92
C GLY A 81 1.89 -4.51 -9.00
N GLN A 82 0.60 -4.44 -9.35
CA GLN A 82 -0.17 -3.20 -9.37
C GLN A 82 -0.67 -2.94 -7.94
N GLY A 83 -0.45 -1.74 -7.42
CA GLY A 83 -0.73 -1.37 -6.04
C GLY A 83 0.50 -0.95 -5.24
N ASP A 84 0.25 -0.58 -3.98
CA ASP A 84 1.29 -0.19 -3.02
C ASP A 84 1.38 -1.15 -1.83
N SER A 85 2.61 -1.46 -1.43
CA SER A 85 2.90 -1.93 -0.08
C SER A 85 4.34 -1.56 0.30
N ILE A 86 4.48 -0.74 1.36
CA ILE A 86 5.73 -0.06 1.71
C ILE A 86 6.03 -0.27 3.20
N LEU A 87 7.11 -0.96 3.52
CA LEU A 87 7.58 -1.12 4.90
C LEU A 87 8.67 -0.10 5.22
N ILE A 88 8.47 0.69 6.26
CA ILE A 88 9.48 1.56 6.88
C ILE A 88 9.96 0.88 8.17
N GLN A 89 11.28 0.75 8.33
CA GLN A 89 11.91 0.32 9.58
C GLN A 89 12.76 1.46 10.16
N THR A 90 12.37 2.00 11.31
CA THR A 90 13.09 3.09 11.96
C THR A 90 14.40 2.60 12.58
N PRO A 91 15.41 3.48 12.79
CA PRO A 91 16.64 3.12 13.51
C PRO A 91 16.41 2.70 14.97
N LYS A 92 15.21 2.94 15.52
CA LYS A 92 14.79 2.50 16.85
C LYS A 92 14.01 1.17 16.83
N GLY A 93 13.83 0.57 15.65
CA GLY A 93 13.22 -0.74 15.48
C GLY A 93 11.69 -0.74 15.34
N GLU A 94 11.07 0.43 15.20
CA GLU A 94 9.64 0.54 14.91
C GLU A 94 9.39 0.22 13.43
N ASN A 95 8.25 -0.42 13.14
CA ASN A 95 7.89 -0.87 11.81
C ASN A 95 6.54 -0.26 11.40
N VAL A 96 6.55 0.54 10.33
CA VAL A 96 5.33 1.13 9.74
C VAL A 96 5.07 0.48 8.39
N LEU A 97 3.86 -0.03 8.16
CA LEU A 97 3.43 -0.52 6.85
C LEU A 97 2.44 0.49 6.24
N ILE A 98 2.74 0.98 5.04
CA ILE A 98 1.80 1.74 4.22
C ILE A 98 1.28 0.79 3.13
N ASP A 99 -0.02 0.52 3.16
CA ASP A 99 -0.73 -0.34 2.21
C ASP A 99 -0.22 -1.81 2.13
N GLY A 100 -1.05 -2.69 1.58
CA GLY A 100 -0.89 -4.15 1.56
C GLY A 100 -0.93 -4.78 0.16
N GLY A 101 -1.01 -3.97 -0.90
CA GLY A 101 -1.24 -4.43 -2.27
C GLY A 101 -2.67 -4.95 -2.46
N ASN A 102 -2.90 -5.54 -3.64
CA ASN A 102 -4.19 -6.15 -4.01
C ASN A 102 -4.58 -7.33 -3.08
N ASN A 103 -5.86 -7.73 -3.08
CA ASN A 103 -6.39 -8.83 -2.27
C ASN A 103 -5.50 -10.10 -2.36
N ASP A 104 -4.97 -10.41 -3.54
CA ASP A 104 -4.15 -11.60 -3.78
C ASP A 104 -2.69 -11.50 -3.26
N LYS A 105 -2.30 -10.36 -2.67
CA LYS A 105 -0.93 -10.05 -2.23
C LYS A 105 -0.70 -10.17 -0.73
N GLY A 106 -1.76 -10.30 0.08
CA GLY A 106 -1.67 -10.40 1.55
C GLY A 106 -0.64 -11.42 2.04
N ASP A 107 -0.63 -12.65 1.50
CA ASP A 107 0.35 -13.67 1.89
C ASP A 107 1.80 -13.32 1.48
N ASP A 108 1.98 -12.62 0.35
CA ASP A 108 3.31 -12.17 -0.07
C ASP A 108 3.84 -11.10 0.87
N VAL A 109 3.00 -10.12 1.26
CA VAL A 109 3.36 -9.08 2.24
C VAL A 109 3.66 -9.70 3.60
N VAL A 110 2.80 -10.57 4.13
CA VAL A 110 3.06 -11.31 5.39
C VAL A 110 4.38 -12.09 5.34
N ARG A 111 4.69 -12.72 4.20
CA ARG A 111 5.95 -13.44 4.00
C ARG A 111 7.15 -12.48 3.94
N TYR A 112 7.06 -11.36 3.21
CA TYR A 112 8.13 -10.36 3.14
C TYR A 112 8.43 -9.76 4.52
N LEU A 113 7.39 -9.40 5.28
CA LEU A 113 7.50 -8.93 6.66
C LEU A 113 8.24 -9.95 7.55
N ARG A 114 7.85 -11.24 7.49
CA ARG A 114 8.52 -12.33 8.23
C ARG A 114 9.97 -12.55 7.78
N GLN A 115 10.27 -12.48 6.48
CA GLN A 115 11.63 -12.55 5.93
C GLN A 115 12.51 -11.37 6.37
N LEU A 116 11.91 -10.21 6.65
CA LEU A 116 12.56 -9.02 7.23
C LEU A 116 12.53 -8.99 8.77
N HIS A 117 12.20 -10.11 9.40
CA HIS A 117 12.12 -10.28 10.86
C HIS A 117 11.12 -9.35 11.57
N VAL A 118 10.13 -8.82 10.85
CA VAL A 118 9.03 -8.03 11.41
C VAL A 118 8.06 -8.99 12.12
N SER A 119 8.07 -8.94 13.45
CA SER A 119 7.16 -9.70 14.32
C SER A 119 5.93 -8.89 14.77
N GLN A 120 6.00 -7.57 14.62
CA GLN A 120 4.94 -6.62 15.00
C GLN A 120 5.06 -5.37 14.11
N LEU A 121 3.91 -4.80 13.74
CA LEU A 121 3.82 -3.47 13.16
C LEU A 121 3.37 -2.49 14.23
N ASP A 122 4.05 -1.35 14.31
CA ASP A 122 3.71 -0.27 15.21
C ASP A 122 2.56 0.55 14.62
N ASP A 123 2.61 0.84 13.32
CA ASP A 123 1.54 1.51 12.60
C ASP A 123 1.27 0.82 11.26
N VAL A 124 -0.01 0.63 10.93
CA VAL A 124 -0.49 0.34 9.58
C VAL A 124 -1.22 1.57 9.05
N ILE A 125 -0.90 2.01 7.84
CA ILE A 125 -1.56 3.11 7.15
C ILE A 125 -2.26 2.52 5.93
N ALA A 126 -3.59 2.66 5.89
CA ALA A 126 -4.41 2.45 4.71
C ALA A 126 -4.60 3.81 4.03
N THR A 127 -4.02 4.01 2.84
CA THR A 127 -4.01 5.34 2.22
C THR A 127 -5.39 5.79 1.74
N HIS A 128 -6.12 4.91 1.07
CA HIS A 128 -7.48 5.10 0.56
C HIS A 128 -8.12 3.70 0.33
N PRO A 129 -9.43 3.58 0.02
CA PRO A 129 -10.15 2.30 0.16
C PRO A 129 -10.03 1.34 -1.05
N ASP A 130 -9.16 1.63 -2.01
CA ASP A 130 -9.05 0.85 -3.25
C ASP A 130 -8.27 -0.45 -3.07
N ALA A 131 -8.61 -1.44 -3.88
CA ALA A 131 -8.25 -2.82 -3.61
C ALA A 131 -6.75 -3.08 -3.70
N ASP A 132 -6.05 -2.44 -4.65
CA ASP A 132 -4.60 -2.53 -4.79
C ASP A 132 -3.80 -1.75 -3.73
N HIS A 133 -4.49 -1.09 -2.79
CA HIS A 133 -3.91 -0.50 -1.60
C HIS A 133 -4.26 -1.30 -0.35
N ILE A 134 -5.53 -1.47 -0.02
CA ILE A 134 -5.93 -2.09 1.27
C ILE A 134 -6.17 -3.60 1.20
N GLY A 135 -6.20 -4.20 0.00
CA GLY A 135 -6.64 -5.58 -0.21
C GLY A 135 -5.83 -6.63 0.55
N GLY A 136 -4.51 -6.45 0.68
CA GLY A 136 -3.68 -7.35 1.48
C GLY A 136 -3.66 -7.05 2.99
N LEU A 137 -4.21 -5.92 3.44
CA LEU A 137 -4.07 -5.46 4.84
C LEU A 137 -4.88 -6.31 5.83
N ASP A 138 -6.01 -6.88 5.41
CA ASP A 138 -6.78 -7.81 6.25
C ASP A 138 -5.95 -9.03 6.66
N THR A 139 -5.20 -9.58 5.72
CA THR A 139 -4.37 -10.77 5.84
C THR A 139 -3.14 -10.46 6.69
N VAL A 140 -2.60 -9.24 6.59
CA VAL A 140 -1.56 -8.72 7.49
C VAL A 140 -2.08 -8.60 8.92
N LEU A 141 -3.24 -7.97 9.14
CA LEU A 141 -3.86 -7.80 10.46
C LEU A 141 -4.18 -9.14 11.15
N GLU A 142 -4.55 -10.16 10.38
CA GLU A 142 -4.80 -11.51 10.90
C GLU A 142 -3.53 -12.30 11.22
N ASN A 143 -2.37 -11.95 10.62
CA ASN A 143 -1.13 -12.74 10.72
C ASN A 143 0.02 -12.07 11.49
N LEU A 144 -0.08 -10.78 11.79
CA LEU A 144 0.90 -10.02 12.55
C LEU A 144 0.21 -9.19 13.64
N LYS A 145 0.93 -9.00 14.75
CA LYS A 145 0.49 -8.07 15.79
C LYS A 145 0.63 -6.63 15.29
N VAL A 146 -0.45 -5.86 15.32
CA VAL A 146 -0.46 -4.43 14.95
C VAL A 146 -0.83 -3.60 16.19
N LYS A 147 -0.14 -2.48 16.46
CA LYS A 147 -0.52 -1.56 17.56
C LYS A 147 -1.54 -0.52 17.11
N ASN A 148 -1.34 0.10 15.96
CA ASN A 148 -2.18 1.19 15.45
C ASN A 148 -2.59 0.96 13.99
N VAL A 149 -3.78 1.43 13.61
CA VAL A 149 -4.24 1.50 12.22
C VAL A 149 -4.68 2.94 11.95
N TYR A 150 -4.21 3.52 10.85
CA TYR A 150 -4.61 4.84 10.36
C TYR A 150 -5.30 4.70 9.00
N ALA A 151 -6.40 5.43 8.81
CA ALA A 151 -7.05 5.58 7.51
C ALA A 151 -7.77 6.94 7.42
N PRO A 152 -7.97 7.51 6.23
CA PRO A 152 -8.82 8.69 6.04
C PRO A 152 -10.29 8.41 6.39
N ARG A 153 -11.12 9.45 6.45
CA ARG A 153 -12.58 9.33 6.71
C ARG A 153 -13.41 9.14 5.43
N VAL A 154 -12.91 8.33 4.51
CA VAL A 154 -13.69 7.85 3.36
C VAL A 154 -14.11 6.40 3.56
N VAL A 155 -15.28 6.06 3.04
CA VAL A 155 -15.87 4.73 3.07
C VAL A 155 -16.08 4.23 1.65
N ASN A 156 -16.05 2.91 1.49
CA ASN A 156 -16.41 2.24 0.25
C ASN A 156 -17.34 1.06 0.59
N THR A 157 -18.11 0.58 -0.39
CA THR A 157 -19.00 -0.59 -0.25
C THR A 157 -18.42 -1.85 -0.90
N THR A 158 -17.16 -1.81 -1.32
CA THR A 158 -16.44 -2.97 -1.85
C THR A 158 -16.18 -4.01 -0.76
N ARG A 159 -16.19 -5.28 -1.14
CA ARG A 159 -15.87 -6.39 -0.24
C ARG A 159 -14.49 -6.25 0.42
N THR A 160 -13.51 -5.77 -0.34
CA THR A 160 -12.16 -5.45 0.16
C THR A 160 -12.19 -4.46 1.33
N TYR A 161 -13.00 -3.41 1.27
CA TYR A 161 -13.14 -2.45 2.37
C TYR A 161 -13.86 -3.07 3.58
N GLU A 162 -14.89 -3.88 3.37
CA GLU A 162 -15.55 -4.63 4.44
C GLU A 162 -14.60 -5.59 5.18
N ASP A 163 -13.80 -6.36 4.44
CA ASP A 163 -12.86 -7.33 5.00
C ASP A 163 -11.72 -6.61 5.78
N PHE A 164 -11.22 -5.48 5.27
CA PHE A 164 -10.30 -4.61 6.03
C PHE A 164 -10.91 -4.12 7.35
N LEU A 165 -12.12 -3.54 7.33
CA LEU A 165 -12.80 -3.09 8.54
C LEU A 165 -13.05 -4.24 9.53
N LEU A 166 -13.41 -5.41 9.02
CA LEU A 166 -13.63 -6.60 9.83
C LEU A 166 -12.33 -7.12 10.46
N ALA A 167 -11.21 -7.11 9.72
CA ALA A 167 -9.90 -7.49 10.25
C ALA A 167 -9.41 -6.53 11.34
N VAL A 168 -9.59 -5.21 11.17
CA VAL A 168 -9.29 -4.20 12.21
C VAL A 168 -10.13 -4.47 13.47
N LYS A 169 -11.43 -4.71 13.31
CA LYS A 169 -12.36 -5.03 14.41
C LYS A 169 -11.99 -6.33 15.13
N ASN A 170 -11.67 -7.39 14.39
CA ASN A 170 -11.28 -8.69 14.93
C ASN A 170 -9.94 -8.60 15.70
N SER A 171 -9.02 -7.76 15.23
CA SER A 171 -7.78 -7.39 15.91
C SER A 171 -8.01 -6.53 17.18
N ARG A 172 -9.26 -6.15 17.47
CA ARG A 172 -9.68 -5.25 18.56
C ARG A 172 -9.07 -3.84 18.49
N LEU A 173 -8.69 -3.43 17.28
CA LEU A 173 -8.12 -2.12 17.02
C LEU A 173 -9.22 -1.10 16.67
N LYS A 174 -8.85 0.18 16.72
CA LYS A 174 -9.66 1.29 16.21
C LYS A 174 -8.88 2.01 15.14
N ILE A 175 -9.57 2.43 14.08
CA ILE A 175 -8.98 3.29 13.05
C ILE A 175 -8.78 4.68 13.65
N LYS A 176 -7.52 5.12 13.71
CA LYS A 176 -7.13 6.51 13.93
C LYS A 176 -7.31 7.26 12.61
N GLN A 177 -7.74 8.52 12.67
CA GLN A 177 -7.91 9.31 11.45
C GLN A 177 -6.55 9.72 10.88
N ALA A 178 -6.26 9.31 9.66
CA ALA A 178 -5.27 9.98 8.82
C ALA A 178 -5.86 11.29 8.30
N LYS A 179 -5.13 12.39 8.54
CA LYS A 179 -5.41 13.74 8.02
C LYS A 179 -4.18 14.62 8.25
N ALA A 180 -4.07 15.70 7.49
CA ALA A 180 -2.96 16.65 7.60
C ALA A 180 -2.62 17.05 9.05
N ASN A 181 -1.32 17.19 9.32
CA ASN A 181 -0.71 17.52 10.61
C ASN A 181 -0.84 16.49 11.74
N VAL A 182 -1.46 15.32 11.52
CA VAL A 182 -1.38 14.20 12.48
C VAL A 182 0.01 13.56 12.41
N ASP A 183 0.68 13.51 13.56
CA ASP A 183 1.99 12.87 13.77
C ASP A 183 1.80 11.43 14.32
N LEU A 184 2.62 10.49 13.85
CA LEU A 184 2.60 9.11 14.33
C LEU A 184 3.40 8.93 15.63
N GLY A 185 4.31 9.85 15.97
CA GLY A 185 5.09 9.81 17.20
C GLY A 185 6.24 8.81 17.18
N LEU A 186 6.80 8.53 15.99
CA LEU A 186 7.94 7.62 15.81
C LEU A 186 9.18 8.09 16.59
N GLN A 187 10.02 7.13 16.99
CA GLN A 187 11.25 7.39 17.72
C GLN A 187 12.46 7.42 16.77
N GLY A 188 13.20 8.52 16.81
CA GLY A 188 14.42 8.70 16.00
C GLY A 188 14.18 9.04 14.53
N ALA A 189 12.92 9.08 14.08
CA ALA A 189 12.46 9.67 12.82
C ALA A 189 11.14 10.41 13.08
N SER A 190 10.72 11.31 12.18
CA SER A 190 9.43 12.00 12.26
C SER A 190 8.54 11.55 11.12
N MET A 191 7.27 11.21 11.37
CA MET A 191 6.32 10.89 10.30
C MET A 191 4.98 11.59 10.54
N LYS A 192 4.58 12.44 9.59
CA LYS A 192 3.38 13.26 9.65
C LYS A 192 2.57 13.13 8.38
N PHE A 193 1.25 13.12 8.51
CA PHE A 193 0.36 13.22 7.35
C PHE A 193 0.35 14.66 6.81
N ALA A 194 0.43 14.80 5.48
CA ALA A 194 0.26 16.03 4.72
C ALA A 194 -1.14 16.15 4.11
N ALA A 195 -1.83 15.02 3.88
CA ALA A 195 -3.21 14.94 3.40
C ALA A 195 -3.96 13.79 4.09
N PRO A 196 -5.31 13.71 3.98
CA PRO A 196 -6.22 14.72 3.43
C PRO A 196 -6.21 16.03 4.24
N VAL A 197 -6.33 17.18 3.55
CA VAL A 197 -6.37 18.52 4.18
C VAL A 197 -7.80 19.02 4.45
N LYS A 198 -8.80 18.47 3.74
CA LYS A 198 -10.22 18.79 3.84
C LYS A 198 -11.08 17.55 3.57
N ASP A 199 -12.40 17.73 3.58
CA ASP A 199 -13.35 16.71 3.13
C ASP A 199 -13.44 16.72 1.59
N TYR A 200 -13.40 15.54 0.97
CA TYR A 200 -13.47 15.37 -0.49
C TYR A 200 -14.71 14.60 -0.95
N HIS A 201 -15.66 14.34 -0.04
CA HIS A 201 -16.89 13.60 -0.31
C HIS A 201 -16.62 12.20 -0.89
N GLU A 202 -17.14 11.88 -2.07
CA GLU A 202 -17.09 10.53 -2.68
C GLU A 202 -15.81 10.29 -3.51
N GLU A 203 -14.95 11.29 -3.70
CA GLU A 203 -13.74 11.21 -4.52
C GLU A 203 -12.61 10.47 -3.76
N MET A 204 -12.62 9.13 -3.85
CA MET A 204 -11.83 8.25 -2.98
C MET A 204 -10.32 8.52 -3.01
N ASN A 205 -9.74 8.85 -4.17
CA ASN A 205 -8.29 9.01 -4.30
C ASN A 205 -7.83 10.39 -3.81
N ASP A 206 -8.69 11.42 -3.82
CA ASP A 206 -8.42 12.71 -3.17
C ASP A 206 -8.26 12.56 -1.64
N TRP A 207 -8.91 11.56 -1.03
CA TRP A 207 -8.75 11.24 0.38
C TRP A 207 -7.42 10.56 0.75
N SER A 208 -6.55 10.26 -0.22
CA SER A 208 -5.27 9.56 0.00
C SER A 208 -4.49 10.15 1.17
N ALA A 209 -4.14 9.29 2.13
CA ALA A 209 -3.37 9.67 3.30
C ALA A 209 -1.89 9.90 2.96
N VAL A 210 -1.60 11.05 2.34
CA VAL A 210 -0.23 11.44 2.00
C VAL A 210 0.59 11.62 3.29
N ALA A 211 1.73 10.94 3.40
CA ALA A 211 2.58 10.97 4.59
C ALA A 211 4.03 11.39 4.26
N LYS A 212 4.55 12.36 5.02
CA LYS A 212 5.95 12.79 4.97
C LYS A 212 6.74 12.13 6.11
N LEU A 213 7.78 11.39 5.76
CA LEU A 213 8.77 10.82 6.68
C LEU A 213 10.07 11.63 6.59
N SER A 214 10.66 11.96 7.74
CA SER A 214 11.89 12.75 7.84
C SER A 214 12.89 12.12 8.81
N TYR A 215 14.12 11.94 8.33
CA TYR A 215 15.24 11.37 9.07
C TYR A 215 16.56 12.08 8.71
N GLY A 216 17.21 12.70 9.68
CA GLY A 216 18.39 13.53 9.45
C GLY A 216 18.09 14.72 8.51
N GLU A 217 19.10 15.16 7.77
CA GLU A 217 19.00 16.31 6.84
C GLU A 217 18.45 15.91 5.47
N LYS A 218 18.76 14.69 4.99
CA LYS A 218 18.44 14.25 3.62
C LYS A 218 17.52 13.04 3.54
N GLY A 219 17.26 12.32 4.63
CA GLY A 219 16.37 11.15 4.64
C GLY A 219 14.90 11.54 4.64
N THR A 220 14.44 12.30 3.64
CA THR A 220 13.05 12.77 3.54
C THR A 220 12.29 12.09 2.39
N PHE A 221 11.11 11.56 2.70
CA PHE A 221 10.26 10.79 1.80
C PHE A 221 8.83 11.33 1.84
N LEU A 222 8.17 11.42 0.69
CA LEU A 222 6.74 11.68 0.60
C LEU A 222 6.03 10.47 -0.02
N PHE A 223 5.13 9.86 0.74
CA PHE A 223 4.30 8.73 0.32
C PHE A 223 2.92 9.26 -0.04
N THR A 224 2.51 9.19 -1.31
CA THR A 224 1.31 9.88 -1.80
C THR A 224 0.04 9.04 -1.85
N GLY A 225 0.15 7.71 -1.82
CA GLY A 225 -0.92 6.85 -2.34
C GLY A 225 -1.29 7.30 -3.76
N ASP A 226 -2.59 7.48 -3.98
CA ASP A 226 -3.15 7.82 -5.30
C ASP A 226 -3.68 9.24 -5.43
N ALA A 227 -3.20 10.13 -4.55
CA ALA A 227 -3.52 11.56 -4.54
C ALA A 227 -3.44 12.16 -5.96
N PRO A 228 -4.56 12.62 -6.54
CA PRO A 228 -4.59 13.25 -7.85
C PRO A 228 -4.25 14.75 -7.73
N PHE A 229 -4.14 15.44 -8.88
CA PHE A 229 -3.83 16.87 -8.96
C PHE A 229 -4.63 17.76 -8.00
N ARG A 230 -5.92 17.49 -7.78
CA ARG A 230 -6.76 18.26 -6.86
C ARG A 230 -6.23 18.19 -5.42
N SER A 231 -6.03 17.00 -4.87
CA SER A 231 -5.40 16.86 -3.55
C SER A 231 -3.95 17.35 -3.50
N GLU A 232 -3.22 17.39 -4.62
CA GLU A 232 -1.89 18.02 -4.69
C GLU A 232 -1.96 19.55 -4.57
N GLU A 233 -2.82 20.19 -5.36
CA GLU A 233 -3.09 21.64 -5.31
C GLU A 233 -3.56 22.06 -3.93
N ASP A 234 -4.47 21.30 -3.33
CA ASP A 234 -4.98 21.51 -1.98
C ASP A 234 -3.88 21.36 -0.91
N MET A 235 -2.96 20.39 -1.05
CA MET A 235 -1.79 20.31 -0.17
C MET A 235 -0.88 21.53 -0.30
N ILE A 236 -0.60 21.99 -1.53
CA ILE A 236 0.24 23.17 -1.80
C ILE A 236 -0.39 24.44 -1.19
N ALA A 237 -1.70 24.60 -1.30
CA ALA A 237 -2.46 25.73 -0.77
C ALA A 237 -2.39 25.87 0.77
N THR A 238 -2.04 24.80 1.50
CA THR A 238 -1.81 24.89 2.97
C THR A 238 -0.46 25.52 3.35
N HIS A 239 0.45 25.71 2.39
CA HIS A 239 1.84 26.16 2.61
C HIS A 239 2.65 25.29 3.58
N GLN A 240 2.24 24.05 3.84
CA GLN A 240 3.03 23.09 4.61
C GLN A 240 4.31 22.69 3.86
N ASP A 241 5.35 22.29 4.59
CA ASP A 241 6.61 21.84 3.98
C ASP A 241 6.46 20.43 3.37
N LEU A 242 6.27 20.38 2.05
CA LEU A 242 6.22 19.14 1.25
C LEU A 242 7.61 18.65 0.80
N SER A 243 8.69 19.43 1.04
CA SER A 243 10.02 19.16 0.48
C SER A 243 10.56 17.79 0.89
N SER A 244 10.84 16.91 -0.07
CA SER A 244 11.25 15.53 0.18
C SER A 244 12.24 15.05 -0.87
N GLN A 245 13.35 14.42 -0.49
CA GLN A 245 14.35 13.91 -1.45
C GLN A 245 13.81 12.74 -2.28
N VAL A 246 12.91 11.94 -1.71
CA VAL A 246 12.25 10.81 -2.38
C VAL A 246 10.75 11.08 -2.47
N LEU A 247 10.21 10.97 -3.67
CA LEU A 247 8.77 10.96 -3.92
C LEU A 247 8.34 9.55 -4.31
N LYS A 248 7.40 8.94 -3.58
CA LYS A 248 6.56 7.90 -4.16
C LYS A 248 5.62 8.61 -5.11
N VAL A 249 5.70 8.28 -6.40
CA VAL A 249 4.86 8.84 -7.46
C VAL A 249 3.41 8.42 -7.21
N GLY A 250 2.51 9.40 -7.33
CA GLY A 250 1.09 9.22 -7.10
C GLY A 250 0.44 8.34 -8.16
N HIS A 251 -0.54 7.53 -7.74
CA HIS A 251 -1.44 6.79 -8.62
C HIS A 251 -0.69 5.96 -9.66
N HIS A 252 0.37 5.28 -9.20
CA HIS A 252 1.24 4.40 -10.00
C HIS A 252 1.84 5.04 -11.27
N GLY A 253 1.90 6.38 -11.33
CA GLY A 253 2.32 7.13 -12.52
C GLY A 253 1.19 7.47 -13.50
N SER A 254 -0.06 7.51 -13.04
CA SER A 254 -1.20 8.03 -13.79
C SER A 254 -1.01 9.49 -14.15
N LYS A 255 -1.42 9.85 -15.37
CA LYS A 255 -1.37 11.23 -15.88
C LYS A 255 -2.19 12.24 -15.05
N THR A 256 -3.11 11.77 -14.21
CA THR A 256 -3.93 12.57 -13.29
C THR A 256 -3.25 12.90 -11.96
N ALA A 257 -2.00 12.46 -11.77
CA ALA A 257 -1.21 12.66 -10.55
C ALA A 257 0.23 13.09 -10.87
N THR A 258 0.95 13.53 -9.84
CA THR A 258 2.33 14.04 -9.88
C THR A 258 2.47 15.27 -10.79
N SER A 259 1.64 16.29 -10.57
CA SER A 259 1.62 17.54 -11.36
C SER A 259 2.97 18.28 -11.33
N GLN A 260 3.21 19.17 -12.32
CA GLN A 260 4.43 19.99 -12.32
C GLN A 260 4.50 20.88 -11.07
N ALA A 261 3.39 21.52 -10.69
CA ALA A 261 3.32 22.35 -9.48
C ALA A 261 3.64 21.56 -8.19
N PHE A 262 3.24 20.28 -8.13
CA PHE A 262 3.59 19.40 -7.03
C PHE A 262 5.07 18.99 -7.05
N LEU A 263 5.64 18.70 -8.21
CA LEU A 263 7.10 18.49 -8.34
C LEU A 263 7.90 19.73 -7.92
N ASP A 264 7.44 20.93 -8.29
CA ASP A 264 8.05 22.22 -7.92
C ASP A 264 7.98 22.48 -6.40
N ALA A 265 6.94 21.98 -5.73
CA ALA A 265 6.76 22.08 -4.28
C ALA A 265 7.59 21.03 -3.50
N VAL A 266 7.59 19.77 -3.98
CA VAL A 266 8.26 18.64 -3.31
C VAL A 266 9.78 18.64 -3.57
N LYS A 267 10.22 19.08 -4.75
CA LYS A 267 11.62 19.12 -5.22
C LYS A 267 12.40 17.80 -4.99
N PRO A 268 11.85 16.65 -5.45
CA PRO A 268 12.50 15.36 -5.25
C PRO A 268 13.75 15.22 -6.13
N LYS A 269 14.67 14.37 -5.68
CA LYS A 269 15.78 13.86 -6.51
C LYS A 269 15.50 12.46 -7.04
N TYR A 270 14.69 11.71 -6.30
CA TYR A 270 14.37 10.32 -6.59
C TYR A 270 12.86 10.13 -6.65
N ALA A 271 12.39 9.40 -7.65
CA ALA A 271 11.01 9.00 -7.82
C ALA A 271 10.90 7.47 -7.75
N ILE A 272 10.01 6.95 -6.90
CA ILE A 272 9.66 5.53 -6.85
C ILE A 272 8.27 5.34 -7.46
N ILE A 273 8.16 4.39 -8.39
CA ILE A 273 6.88 3.99 -8.99
C ILE A 273 6.64 2.52 -8.63
N SER A 274 5.61 2.26 -7.81
CA SER A 274 5.07 0.90 -7.65
C SER A 274 4.09 0.66 -8.79
N VAL A 275 4.33 -0.38 -9.59
CA VAL A 275 3.54 -0.70 -10.79
C VAL A 275 3.82 -2.15 -11.22
N ALA A 276 2.86 -2.80 -11.90
CA ALA A 276 3.07 -4.10 -12.51
C ALA A 276 3.70 -3.99 -13.91
N LYS A 277 4.64 -4.89 -14.22
CA LYS A 277 5.31 -5.02 -15.53
C LYS A 277 4.34 -5.14 -16.71
N VAL A 278 3.19 -5.76 -16.44
CA VAL A 278 2.06 -5.83 -17.37
C VAL A 278 0.84 -5.41 -16.56
N ASN A 279 0.26 -4.27 -16.92
CA ASN A 279 -0.97 -3.74 -16.34
C ASN A 279 -1.87 -3.24 -17.47
N SER A 280 -3.18 -3.33 -17.29
CA SER A 280 -4.18 -2.90 -18.28
C SER A 280 -4.40 -1.39 -18.30
N TYR A 281 -3.80 -0.65 -17.38
CA TYR A 281 -3.99 0.80 -17.19
C TYR A 281 -3.06 1.65 -18.06
N GLY A 282 -2.02 1.05 -18.65
CA GLY A 282 -1.00 1.78 -19.41
C GLY A 282 -0.07 2.61 -18.52
N LEU A 283 0.20 2.12 -17.31
CA LEU A 283 1.00 2.82 -16.30
C LEU A 283 2.44 2.27 -16.21
N PRO A 284 3.43 3.09 -15.81
CA PRO A 284 3.32 4.54 -15.65
C PRO A 284 3.16 5.22 -17.01
N SER A 285 2.39 6.30 -17.05
CA SER A 285 2.13 7.02 -18.30
C SER A 285 3.39 7.73 -18.82
N ASP A 286 3.56 7.76 -20.15
CA ASP A 286 4.66 8.49 -20.80
C ASP A 286 4.71 9.96 -20.38
N GLU A 287 3.54 10.58 -20.14
CA GLU A 287 3.45 11.97 -19.68
C GLU A 287 4.15 12.16 -18.32
N VAL A 288 3.87 11.31 -17.33
CA VAL A 288 4.52 11.37 -16.02
C VAL A 288 6.01 11.03 -16.12
N ILE A 289 6.39 10.01 -16.90
CA ILE A 289 7.80 9.66 -17.11
C ILE A 289 8.58 10.81 -17.74
N ASN A 290 8.02 11.49 -18.73
CA ASN A 290 8.65 12.65 -19.36
C ASN A 290 8.70 13.87 -18.42
N ARG A 291 7.65 14.11 -17.63
CA ARG A 291 7.60 15.16 -16.60
C ARG A 291 8.69 14.94 -15.55
N LEU A 292 8.86 13.71 -15.04
CA LEU A 292 9.91 13.36 -14.09
C LEU A 292 11.33 13.55 -14.67
N LYS A 293 11.56 13.10 -15.91
CA LYS A 293 12.83 13.29 -16.62
C LYS A 293 13.17 14.76 -16.87
N ALA A 294 12.19 15.58 -17.24
CA ALA A 294 12.36 17.02 -17.47
C ALA A 294 12.77 17.78 -16.20
N ASN A 295 12.38 17.28 -15.02
CA ASN A 295 12.80 17.80 -13.72
C ASN A 295 14.12 17.19 -13.21
N HIS A 296 14.83 16.41 -14.04
CA HIS A 296 16.07 15.70 -13.69
C HIS A 296 15.94 14.71 -12.51
N ILE A 297 14.75 14.16 -12.30
CA ILE A 297 14.45 13.21 -11.22
C ILE A 297 14.89 11.81 -11.64
N GLN A 298 15.68 11.12 -10.80
CA GLN A 298 16.07 9.74 -11.04
C GLN A 298 14.91 8.79 -10.68
N ILE A 299 14.47 7.98 -11.64
CA ILE A 299 13.30 7.10 -11.52
C ILE A 299 13.74 5.67 -11.17
N PHE A 300 13.05 5.04 -10.21
CA PHE A 300 13.14 3.62 -9.91
C PHE A 300 11.74 3.00 -9.93
N ARG A 301 11.59 1.77 -10.45
CA ARG A 301 10.28 1.12 -10.63
C ARG A 301 10.28 -0.32 -10.11
N THR A 302 9.19 -0.75 -9.45
CA THR A 302 9.09 -2.10 -8.89
C THR A 302 8.98 -3.19 -9.94
N ASP A 303 8.45 -2.89 -11.13
CA ASP A 303 8.37 -3.87 -12.21
C ASP A 303 9.73 -4.22 -12.82
N GLU A 304 10.61 -3.23 -12.90
CA GLU A 304 12.00 -3.33 -13.37
C GLU A 304 12.94 -3.89 -12.29
N MET A 305 12.87 -3.36 -11.06
CA MET A 305 13.82 -3.66 -9.97
C MET A 305 13.35 -4.69 -8.96
N LYS A 306 12.10 -5.16 -9.06
CA LYS A 306 11.43 -5.93 -7.98
C LYS A 306 11.30 -5.08 -6.71
N THR A 307 11.32 -5.70 -5.54
CA THR A 307 11.30 -4.97 -4.27
C THR A 307 12.48 -4.01 -4.20
N ILE A 308 12.22 -2.70 -4.11
CA ILE A 308 13.25 -1.67 -3.98
C ILE A 308 13.47 -1.39 -2.49
N LEU A 309 14.72 -1.41 -2.05
CA LEU A 309 15.14 -0.95 -0.73
C LEU A 309 15.88 0.38 -0.86
N ALA A 310 15.34 1.42 -0.22
CA ALA A 310 16.03 2.67 0.07
C ALA A 310 16.63 2.60 1.48
N VAL A 311 17.92 2.89 1.63
CA VAL A 311 18.63 2.93 2.91
C VAL A 311 19.20 4.33 3.12
N THR A 312 19.03 4.90 4.33
CA THR A 312 19.59 6.21 4.65
C THR A 312 20.10 6.29 6.09
N ASP A 313 21.22 6.99 6.27
CA ASP A 313 21.82 7.39 7.55
C ASP A 313 21.46 8.84 7.94
N GLY A 314 20.57 9.47 7.18
CA GLY A 314 20.18 10.87 7.32
C GLY A 314 21.01 11.87 6.50
N HIS A 315 22.09 11.44 5.84
CA HIS A 315 22.98 12.30 5.04
C HIS A 315 23.10 11.85 3.58
N SER A 316 22.98 10.55 3.31
CA SER A 316 22.87 9.96 1.98
C SER A 316 21.63 9.07 1.88
N ILE A 317 21.20 8.75 0.66
CA ILE A 317 20.20 7.70 0.39
C ILE A 317 20.78 6.80 -0.70
N GLU A 318 20.76 5.50 -0.45
CA GLU A 318 21.20 4.46 -1.38
C GLU A 318 20.00 3.58 -1.77
N PHE A 319 19.91 3.17 -3.03
CA PHE A 319 18.84 2.32 -3.54
C PHE A 319 19.40 1.01 -4.08
N GLN A 320 18.77 -0.11 -3.73
CA GLN A 320 19.14 -1.43 -4.23
C GLN A 320 17.89 -2.31 -4.43
N PRO A 321 17.90 -3.24 -5.40
CA PRO A 321 16.88 -4.28 -5.47
C PRO A 321 17.06 -5.27 -4.30
N VAL A 322 15.98 -5.97 -3.94
CA VAL A 322 16.00 -7.07 -2.95
C VAL A 322 15.46 -8.36 -3.59
N PRO A 323 16.27 -9.09 -4.38
CA PRO A 323 15.80 -10.27 -5.13
C PRO A 323 15.25 -11.40 -4.26
N SER A 324 15.66 -11.49 -2.99
CA SER A 324 15.13 -12.45 -2.00
C SER A 324 13.69 -12.14 -1.56
N LEU A 325 13.24 -10.90 -1.76
CA LEU A 325 11.85 -10.46 -1.56
C LEU A 325 11.13 -10.39 -2.90
N THR A 326 11.14 -11.51 -3.61
CA THR A 326 10.30 -11.77 -4.78
C THR A 326 9.22 -12.80 -4.41
N PRO A 327 8.14 -12.92 -5.22
CA PRO A 327 7.22 -14.04 -5.12
C PRO A 327 7.97 -15.34 -5.43
N ASN A 328 8.32 -16.13 -4.41
CA ASN A 328 9.05 -17.41 -4.54
C ASN A 328 8.59 -18.22 -5.76
N HIS A 329 9.39 -18.28 -6.81
CA HIS A 329 9.31 -19.35 -7.80
C HIS A 329 10.13 -20.49 -7.20
N LEU A 330 9.48 -21.56 -6.74
CA LEU A 330 10.23 -22.75 -6.35
C LEU A 330 10.85 -23.33 -7.62
N SER A 331 12.18 -23.33 -7.66
CA SER A 331 12.97 -23.94 -8.72
C SER A 331 12.80 -25.45 -8.68
N SER A 332 11.95 -25.99 -9.54
CA SER A 332 11.88 -27.42 -9.84
C SER A 332 13.04 -27.82 -10.75
N GLU A 333 14.24 -27.99 -10.19
CA GLU A 333 15.29 -28.73 -10.90
C GLU A 333 14.97 -30.23 -10.86
N ALA A 334 14.26 -30.71 -11.88
CA ALA A 334 14.20 -32.12 -12.24
C ALA A 334 13.77 -32.31 -13.70
N GLY A 335 14.69 -32.80 -14.54
CA GLY A 335 14.36 -33.55 -15.76
C GLY A 335 13.88 -32.74 -16.97
N ASN A 336 14.82 -32.50 -17.90
CA ASN A 336 14.50 -32.06 -19.26
C ASN A 336 13.68 -33.13 -20.01
N ALA A 337 12.47 -32.80 -20.48
CA ALA A 337 11.69 -33.63 -21.41
C ALA A 337 10.78 -32.75 -22.29
N THR A 338 11.08 -32.69 -23.59
CA THR A 338 10.27 -32.02 -24.62
C THR A 338 8.96 -32.78 -24.89
N ALA A 339 7.83 -32.07 -24.90
CA ALA A 339 6.62 -32.53 -25.61
C ALA A 339 5.76 -31.35 -26.10
N SER A 340 5.32 -31.44 -27.35
CA SER A 340 4.38 -30.52 -28.00
C SER A 340 2.94 -31.01 -27.83
N GLY A 341 1.97 -30.08 -27.74
CA GLY A 341 0.68 -30.30 -28.38
C GLY A 341 -0.61 -30.19 -27.55
N LYS A 342 -1.42 -29.20 -27.94
CA LYS A 342 -2.90 -29.17 -27.98
C LYS A 342 -3.69 -29.01 -26.67
N ALA A 343 -4.86 -28.39 -26.85
CA ALA A 343 -5.81 -28.01 -25.82
C ALA A 343 -6.64 -29.19 -25.27
N VAL A 344 -7.13 -29.03 -24.04
CA VAL A 344 -7.97 -30.02 -23.33
C VAL A 344 -9.42 -29.51 -23.23
N PRO A 345 -10.45 -30.32 -23.57
CA PRO A 345 -11.87 -29.97 -23.44
C PRO A 345 -12.40 -30.13 -22.00
N PRO A 346 -13.63 -29.64 -21.67
CA PRO A 346 -14.02 -29.42 -20.27
C PRO A 346 -14.44 -30.67 -19.46
N ALA A 347 -14.30 -30.48 -18.15
CA ALA A 347 -14.67 -31.27 -16.97
C ALA A 347 -15.50 -32.58 -17.08
N LYS A 348 -15.05 -33.58 -16.31
CA LYS A 348 -15.90 -34.62 -15.68
C LYS A 348 -15.58 -34.70 -14.18
N GLN A 349 -16.58 -35.10 -13.38
CA GLN A 349 -16.52 -35.16 -11.91
C GLN A 349 -15.36 -36.01 -11.36
N PRO A 350 -14.83 -35.67 -10.17
CA PRO A 350 -13.70 -36.38 -9.56
C PRO A 350 -14.11 -37.77 -9.04
N SER A 351 -13.30 -38.78 -9.37
CA SER A 351 -13.44 -40.14 -8.82
C SER A 351 -12.56 -40.32 -7.59
N GLN A 352 -13.16 -40.65 -6.45
CA GLN A 352 -12.42 -41.14 -5.29
C GLN A 352 -11.88 -42.54 -5.58
N ARG A 353 -10.58 -42.78 -5.35
CA ARG A 353 -10.01 -44.13 -5.35
C ARG A 353 -9.12 -44.33 -4.12
N THR A 354 -9.57 -45.20 -3.22
CA THR A 354 -8.89 -45.53 -1.96
C THR A 354 -8.32 -46.95 -2.02
N THR A 355 -7.11 -47.14 -1.47
CA THR A 355 -6.59 -48.45 -1.06
C THR A 355 -5.90 -48.29 0.30
N SER A 356 -5.99 -49.28 1.17
CA SER A 356 -5.80 -49.12 2.62
C SER A 356 -4.39 -49.44 3.12
N ASN A 357 -3.74 -48.44 3.73
CA ASN A 357 -2.83 -48.60 4.87
C ASN A 357 -2.48 -47.22 5.43
N GLY A 358 -3.22 -46.77 6.47
CA GLY A 358 -3.00 -45.47 7.12
C GLY A 358 -2.92 -44.30 6.15
N THR A 359 -3.91 -44.16 5.26
CA THR A 359 -3.86 -43.18 4.17
C THR A 359 -4.00 -41.76 4.69
N LEU A 360 -3.11 -40.88 4.22
CA LEU A 360 -3.27 -39.44 4.34
C LEU A 360 -4.48 -39.01 3.49
N GLN A 361 -5.43 -38.32 4.10
CA GLN A 361 -6.66 -37.85 3.46
C GLN A 361 -6.79 -36.35 3.64
N ALA A 362 -7.29 -35.65 2.62
CA ALA A 362 -7.53 -34.22 2.66
C ALA A 362 -8.94 -33.90 2.15
N LYS A 363 -9.57 -32.89 2.76
CA LYS A 363 -10.79 -32.26 2.26
C LYS A 363 -10.79 -30.78 2.61
N VAL A 364 -11.46 -29.99 1.78
CA VAL A 364 -11.95 -28.65 2.15
C VAL A 364 -13.33 -28.79 2.79
N ASP A 365 -13.73 -27.79 3.56
CA ASP A 365 -15.10 -27.65 4.11
C ASP A 365 -16.08 -27.06 3.09
N ASP A 366 -15.61 -26.13 2.26
CA ASP A 366 -16.33 -25.57 1.12
C ASP A 366 -15.60 -25.87 -0.21
N GLN A 367 -16.32 -26.48 -1.15
CA GLN A 367 -15.82 -26.79 -2.50
C GLN A 367 -16.12 -25.69 -3.52
N THR A 368 -17.03 -24.77 -3.21
CA THR A 368 -17.44 -23.64 -4.06
C THR A 368 -17.48 -22.32 -3.28
N PRO A 369 -16.39 -21.94 -2.60
CA PRO A 369 -16.34 -20.73 -1.77
C PRO A 369 -16.44 -19.47 -2.63
N GLU A 370 -16.94 -18.38 -2.04
CA GLU A 370 -16.89 -17.05 -2.65
C GLU A 370 -15.43 -16.59 -2.85
N GLN A 371 -15.17 -15.82 -3.92
CA GLN A 371 -13.87 -15.19 -4.13
C GLN A 371 -13.39 -14.41 -2.89
N TYR A 372 -12.10 -14.53 -2.55
CA TYR A 372 -11.46 -13.94 -1.36
C TYR A 372 -11.98 -14.47 0.00
N GLY A 373 -12.84 -15.48 0.01
CA GLY A 373 -13.33 -16.16 1.21
C GLY A 373 -12.26 -16.96 1.97
N LYS A 374 -12.71 -17.77 2.91
CA LYS A 374 -11.85 -18.70 3.68
C LYS A 374 -12.38 -20.11 3.56
N ILE A 375 -11.47 -21.06 3.48
CA ILE A 375 -11.75 -22.50 3.60
C ILE A 375 -10.96 -23.08 4.76
N ASN A 376 -11.43 -24.18 5.35
CA ASN A 376 -10.66 -25.00 6.27
C ASN A 376 -10.19 -26.27 5.55
N LEU A 377 -8.89 -26.33 5.24
CA LEU A 377 -8.26 -27.56 4.78
C LEU A 377 -8.10 -28.52 5.96
N MET A 378 -8.81 -29.64 5.93
CA MET A 378 -8.72 -30.69 6.94
C MET A 378 -7.90 -31.87 6.41
N VAL A 379 -6.76 -32.14 7.04
CA VAL A 379 -5.88 -33.28 6.72
C VAL A 379 -5.95 -34.31 7.85
N THR A 380 -6.17 -35.58 7.51
CA THR A 380 -6.38 -36.69 8.47
C THR A 380 -5.59 -37.95 8.10
N GLY A 381 -5.50 -38.91 9.03
CA GLY A 381 -4.80 -40.20 8.84
C GLY A 381 -3.42 -40.29 9.48
N LEU A 382 -2.74 -39.15 9.69
CA LEU A 382 -1.42 -39.05 10.34
C LEU A 382 -1.43 -38.00 11.47
N THR A 383 -2.40 -38.09 12.40
CA THR A 383 -2.63 -37.08 13.45
C THR A 383 -1.34 -36.66 14.18
N GLY A 384 -1.11 -35.35 14.29
CA GLY A 384 0.08 -34.76 14.88
C GLY A 384 1.28 -34.61 13.93
N ALA A 385 1.25 -35.19 12.73
CA ALA A 385 2.30 -35.00 11.74
C ALA A 385 2.21 -33.61 11.06
N ALA A 386 3.35 -32.95 10.92
CA ALA A 386 3.47 -31.76 10.08
C ALA A 386 3.29 -32.15 8.59
N TYR A 387 2.58 -31.31 7.85
CA TYR A 387 2.41 -31.44 6.41
C TYR A 387 2.58 -30.10 5.70
N GLN A 388 3.01 -30.18 4.45
CA GLN A 388 3.01 -29.10 3.48
C GLN A 388 1.78 -29.25 2.58
N ALA A 389 1.08 -28.15 2.28
CA ALA A 389 -0.01 -28.11 1.31
C ALA A 389 0.28 -27.04 0.26
N THR A 390 0.42 -27.46 -1.00
CA THR A 390 0.64 -26.58 -2.15
C THR A 390 -0.68 -26.34 -2.85
N PHE A 391 -1.11 -25.08 -2.86
CA PHE A 391 -2.32 -24.61 -3.54
C PHE A 391 -1.91 -24.07 -4.91
N HIS A 392 -2.41 -24.72 -5.97
CA HIS A 392 -2.13 -24.37 -7.35
C HIS A 392 -3.14 -23.33 -7.84
N TYR A 393 -2.88 -22.05 -7.57
CA TYR A 393 -3.70 -20.95 -8.10
C TYR A 393 -3.28 -20.60 -9.54
N LYS A 394 -4.22 -20.09 -10.34
CA LYS A 394 -4.00 -19.63 -11.72
C LYS A 394 -2.81 -18.67 -11.88
N SER A 395 -2.57 -17.83 -10.87
CA SER A 395 -1.46 -16.87 -10.85
C SER A 395 -0.14 -17.48 -10.38
N LYS A 396 -0.17 -18.38 -9.39
CA LYS A 396 1.01 -18.91 -8.72
C LYS A 396 0.69 -20.02 -7.70
N ASP A 397 1.58 -21.00 -7.58
CA ASP A 397 1.64 -21.91 -6.44
C ASP A 397 1.88 -21.17 -5.11
N THR A 398 1.07 -21.49 -4.09
CA THR A 398 1.24 -20.99 -2.72
C THR A 398 1.32 -22.14 -1.73
N VAL A 399 2.29 -22.08 -0.83
CA VAL A 399 2.65 -23.18 0.07
C VAL A 399 2.28 -22.84 1.49
N TYR A 400 1.40 -23.65 2.08
CA TYR A 400 1.03 -23.60 3.49
C TYR A 400 1.63 -24.77 4.26
N GLN A 401 1.77 -24.60 5.57
CA GLN A 401 2.20 -25.66 6.49
C GLN A 401 1.08 -25.87 7.52
N GLY A 402 0.80 -27.12 7.87
CA GLY A 402 -0.22 -27.48 8.85
C GLY A 402 0.16 -28.71 9.66
N THR A 403 -0.72 -29.10 10.60
CA THR A 403 -0.58 -30.30 11.41
C THR A 403 -1.80 -31.18 11.20
N ALA A 404 -1.62 -32.42 10.76
CA ALA A 404 -2.73 -33.32 10.47
C ALA A 404 -3.53 -33.60 11.76
N GLY A 405 -4.85 -33.65 11.64
CA GLY A 405 -5.79 -33.66 12.77
C GLY A 405 -6.26 -32.28 13.24
N THR A 406 -5.63 -31.19 12.77
CA THR A 406 -6.06 -29.81 13.05
C THR A 406 -6.57 -29.16 11.75
N PRO A 407 -7.74 -28.50 11.75
CA PRO A 407 -8.18 -27.69 10.60
C PRO A 407 -7.18 -26.57 10.32
N LEU A 408 -6.78 -26.43 9.06
CA LEU A 408 -5.96 -25.31 8.59
C LEU A 408 -6.86 -24.29 7.88
N PRO A 409 -7.24 -23.17 8.54
CA PRO A 409 -7.92 -22.09 7.87
C PRO A 409 -6.98 -21.43 6.86
N VAL A 410 -7.39 -21.38 5.60
CA VAL A 410 -6.67 -20.74 4.50
C VAL A 410 -7.58 -19.69 3.89
N ARG A 411 -7.09 -18.44 3.82
CA ARG A 411 -7.77 -17.43 3.00
C ARG A 411 -7.39 -17.64 1.55
N ILE A 412 -8.40 -17.70 0.69
CA ILE A 412 -8.22 -18.07 -0.72
C ILE A 412 -8.07 -16.81 -1.60
N SER A 413 -7.30 -15.83 -1.13
CA SER A 413 -7.25 -14.48 -1.71
C SER A 413 -6.70 -14.43 -3.15
N ARG A 414 -6.04 -15.50 -3.59
CA ARG A 414 -5.49 -15.71 -4.95
C ARG A 414 -6.41 -16.49 -5.88
N ALA A 415 -7.53 -16.97 -5.38
CA ALA A 415 -8.41 -17.82 -6.16
C ALA A 415 -9.21 -16.97 -7.16
N ALA A 416 -9.32 -17.48 -8.39
CA ALA A 416 -10.07 -16.85 -9.46
C ALA A 416 -11.42 -17.56 -9.62
N PRO A 417 -12.55 -16.84 -9.77
CA PRO A 417 -13.86 -17.41 -10.07
C PRO A 417 -13.81 -18.41 -11.23
N GLY A 418 -14.42 -19.57 -11.04
CA GLY A 418 -14.46 -20.66 -12.02
C GLY A 418 -13.15 -21.39 -12.28
N TYR A 419 -12.03 -21.06 -11.61
CA TYR A 419 -10.77 -21.78 -11.72
C TYR A 419 -10.62 -22.80 -10.60
N GLU A 420 -10.52 -24.08 -10.93
CA GLU A 420 -10.27 -25.14 -9.93
C GLU A 420 -8.87 -25.00 -9.33
N VAL A 421 -8.81 -24.68 -8.04
CA VAL A 421 -7.58 -24.66 -7.25
C VAL A 421 -7.35 -26.06 -6.71
N ARG A 422 -6.43 -26.78 -7.35
CA ARG A 422 -5.93 -28.05 -6.83
C ARG A 422 -5.02 -27.80 -5.62
N ILE A 423 -5.15 -28.64 -4.60
CA ILE A 423 -4.30 -28.65 -3.41
C ILE A 423 -3.60 -30.00 -3.33
N ASP A 424 -2.27 -30.01 -3.45
CA ASP A 424 -1.43 -31.19 -3.23
C ASP A 424 -0.82 -31.15 -1.82
N ILE A 425 -1.03 -32.22 -1.03
CA ILE A 425 -0.59 -32.33 0.36
C ILE A 425 0.53 -33.36 0.46
N LYS A 426 1.61 -33.03 1.17
CA LYS A 426 2.77 -33.90 1.43
C LYS A 426 3.13 -33.88 2.92
N ALA A 427 3.22 -35.07 3.53
CA ALA A 427 3.73 -35.28 4.88
C ALA A 427 4.92 -36.26 4.87
N VAL A 428 5.90 -36.05 5.75
CA VAL A 428 7.05 -36.96 5.91
C VAL A 428 7.11 -37.42 7.35
N VAL A 429 6.92 -38.72 7.59
CA VAL A 429 6.85 -39.32 8.93
C VAL A 429 7.79 -40.52 8.99
N LYS A 430 8.77 -40.49 9.90
CA LYS A 430 9.79 -41.53 10.07
C LYS A 430 10.48 -41.92 8.75
N GLY A 431 10.84 -40.92 7.93
CA GLY A 431 11.47 -41.10 6.62
C GLY A 431 10.54 -41.53 5.47
N LYS A 432 9.30 -41.95 5.77
CA LYS A 432 8.31 -42.29 4.73
C LYS A 432 7.50 -41.06 4.32
N THR A 433 7.41 -40.83 3.01
CA THR A 433 6.57 -39.77 2.43
C THR A 433 5.15 -40.29 2.21
N TYR A 434 4.17 -39.45 2.51
CA TYR A 434 2.74 -39.66 2.26
C TYR A 434 2.21 -38.46 1.49
N THR A 435 1.41 -38.70 0.45
CA THR A 435 0.79 -37.64 -0.35
C THR A 435 -0.70 -37.90 -0.53
N THR A 436 -1.45 -36.81 -0.72
CA THR A 436 -2.88 -36.82 -1.06
C THR A 436 -3.23 -35.49 -1.71
N HIS A 437 -4.44 -35.35 -2.26
CA HIS A 437 -4.89 -34.09 -2.87
C HIS A 437 -6.36 -33.83 -2.62
N THR A 438 -6.77 -32.58 -2.79
CA THR A 438 -8.17 -32.14 -2.80
C THR A 438 -8.28 -30.88 -3.69
N SER A 439 -9.47 -30.33 -3.89
CA SER A 439 -9.67 -29.11 -4.68
C SER A 439 -10.93 -28.34 -4.28
N PHE A 440 -10.99 -27.08 -4.69
CA PHE A 440 -12.17 -26.22 -4.65
C PHE A 440 -12.19 -25.32 -5.90
N THR A 441 -13.36 -24.86 -6.30
CA THR A 441 -13.54 -23.95 -7.45
C THR A 441 -14.37 -22.76 -6.99
N PRO A 442 -13.77 -21.56 -6.81
CA PRO A 442 -14.48 -20.40 -6.33
C PRO A 442 -15.63 -20.00 -7.25
N GLN A 443 -16.67 -19.41 -6.67
CA GLN A 443 -17.72 -18.68 -7.41
C GLN A 443 -17.35 -17.21 -7.56
#